data_AF-A0A7J6U6U4-F1
#
_entry.id   AF-A0A7J6U6U4-F1
#
_cell.length_a   1.000
_cell.length_b   1.000
_cell.length_c   1.000
_cell.angle_alpha   90.00
_cell.angle_beta   90.00
_cell.angle_gamma   90.00
#
_symmetry.space_group_name_H-M   'P 1'
#
loop_
_entity.id
_entity.type
_entity.pdbx_description
1 polymer ?
#
loop_
_entity_poly.entity_id
_entity_poly.type
_entity_poly.pdbx_seq_one_letter_code
_entity_poly.pdbx_strand_id
1 'polypeptide(L)'
;ILRAVAANPSDAVFNHYLFEAIASIVRTVLQFAPAQHGEVESALLPVLSFILEQNVADFIPYCFQILGLLLDSGDSSASAAGPQIYGALFDR
;
A
#
# COMPACT_ATOMS: atom_id res chain seq x y z
N ILE A 1 -13.87 -0.71 -6.53
CA ILE A 1 -13.14 -0.71 -7.82
C ILE A 1 -11.93 -1.65 -7.75
N LEU A 2 -10.95 -1.45 -6.86
CA LEU A 2 -9.83 -2.39 -6.64
C LEU A 2 -10.25 -3.87 -6.45
N ARG A 3 -11.22 -4.15 -5.58
CA ARG A 3 -11.78 -5.51 -5.39
C ARG A 3 -12.42 -6.11 -6.65
N ALA A 4 -12.96 -5.29 -7.54
CA ALA A 4 -13.60 -5.75 -8.78
C ALA A 4 -12.55 -6.04 -9.87
N VAL A 5 -11.46 -5.27 -9.89
CA VAL A 5 -10.33 -5.42 -10.82
C VAL A 5 -9.50 -6.67 -10.48
N ALA A 6 -9.29 -6.94 -9.19
CA ALA A 6 -8.63 -8.16 -8.72
C ALA A 6 -9.39 -9.44 -9.09
N ALA A 7 -10.71 -9.37 -9.26
CA ALA A 7 -11.54 -10.51 -9.65
C ALA A 7 -11.54 -10.80 -11.16
N ASN A 8 -11.10 -9.85 -12.00
CA ASN A 8 -11.04 -10.02 -13.45
C ASN A 8 -9.94 -9.13 -14.08
N PRO A 9 -8.66 -9.55 -14.00
CA PRO A 9 -7.52 -8.78 -14.50
C PRO A 9 -7.41 -8.90 -16.03
N SER A 10 -8.39 -8.37 -16.77
CA SER A 10 -8.41 -8.48 -18.24
C SER A 10 -7.53 -7.46 -18.96
N ASP A 11 -6.98 -6.45 -18.27
CA ASP A 11 -6.11 -5.44 -18.90
C ASP A 11 -4.96 -5.01 -17.99
N ALA A 12 -3.77 -5.54 -18.28
CA ALA A 12 -2.54 -5.26 -17.53
C ALA A 12 -2.15 -3.77 -17.57
N VAL A 13 -2.50 -3.05 -18.64
CA VAL A 13 -2.22 -1.62 -18.80
C VAL A 13 -3.11 -0.81 -17.85
N PHE A 14 -4.40 -1.15 -17.77
CA PHE A 14 -5.31 -0.52 -16.81
C PHE A 14 -4.86 -0.75 -15.37
N ASN A 15 -4.46 -1.98 -15.03
CA ASN A 15 -3.96 -2.31 -13.69
C ASN A 15 -2.72 -1.48 -13.35
N HIS A 16 -1.75 -1.39 -14.26
CA HIS A 16 -0.57 -0.57 -14.09
C HIS A 16 -0.92 0.90 -13.80
N TYR A 17 -1.77 1.53 -14.63
CA TYR A 17 -2.18 2.92 -14.42
C TYR A 17 -2.99 3.11 -13.13
N LEU A 18 -3.79 2.12 -12.73
CA LEU A 18 -4.54 2.17 -11.47
C LEU A 18 -3.59 2.18 -10.27
N PHE A 19 -2.60 1.28 -10.24
CA PHE A 19 -1.61 1.24 -9.17
C PHE A 19 -0.72 2.50 -9.15
N GLU A 20 -0.30 3.00 -10.31
CA GLU A 20 0.46 4.26 -10.42
C GLU A 20 -0.33 5.47 -9.93
N ALA A 21 -1.62 5.55 -10.27
CA ALA A 21 -2.50 6.60 -9.75
C ALA A 21 -2.61 6.54 -8.23
N ILE A 22 -2.76 5.33 -7.65
CA ILE A 22 -2.81 5.14 -6.20
C ILE A 22 -1.48 5.54 -5.55
N ALA A 23 -0.35 5.07 -6.08
CA ALA A 23 0.97 5.40 -5.56
C ALA A 23 1.22 6.92 -5.59
N SER A 24 0.82 7.59 -6.67
CA SER A 24 0.92 9.04 -6.82
C SER A 24 0.05 9.81 -5.81
N ILE A 25 -1.18 9.35 -5.56
CA ILE A 25 -2.07 9.94 -4.56
C ILE A 25 -1.47 9.77 -3.16
N VAL A 26 -1.05 8.55 -2.81
CA VAL A 26 -0.44 8.26 -1.50
C VAL A 26 0.78 9.14 -1.28
N ARG A 27 1.71 9.19 -2.24
CA ARG A 27 2.89 10.06 -2.16
C ARG A 27 2.53 11.53 -1.92
N THR A 28 1.52 12.03 -2.62
CA THR A 28 1.06 13.43 -2.48
C THR A 28 0.48 13.68 -1.10
N VAL A 29 -0.39 12.79 -0.60
CA VAL A 29 -0.98 12.95 0.74
C VAL A 29 0.11 12.92 1.82
N LEU A 30 1.06 12.00 1.72
CA LEU A 30 2.17 11.91 2.67
C LEU A 30 3.08 13.15 2.64
N GLN A 31 3.29 13.75 1.46
CA GLN A 31 4.11 14.94 1.29
C GLN A 31 3.44 16.24 1.79
N PHE A 32 2.13 16.41 1.56
CA PHE A 32 1.42 17.67 1.83
C PHE A 32 0.61 17.66 3.13
N ALA A 33 0.31 16.48 3.69
CA ALA A 33 -0.49 16.33 4.90
C ALA A 33 0.10 15.26 5.84
N PRO A 34 1.30 15.49 6.41
CA PRO A 34 1.98 14.51 7.29
C PRO A 34 1.16 14.14 8.53
N ALA A 35 0.26 15.02 8.98
CA ALA A 35 -0.67 14.74 10.08
C ALA A 35 -1.70 13.63 9.78
N GLN A 36 -1.92 13.31 8.49
CA GLN A 36 -2.84 12.26 8.06
C GLN A 36 -2.16 10.91 7.81
N HIS A 37 -0.84 10.80 8.03
CA HIS A 37 -0.05 9.59 7.76
C HIS A 37 -0.67 8.33 8.41
N GLY A 38 -1.04 8.40 9.69
CA GLY A 38 -1.65 7.27 10.40
C GLY A 38 -3.04 6.87 9.88
N GLU A 39 -3.85 7.81 9.38
CA GLU A 39 -5.15 7.50 8.76
C GLU A 39 -4.95 6.81 7.40
N VAL A 40 -3.96 7.25 6.64
CA VAL A 40 -3.59 6.66 5.35
C VAL A 40 -3.06 5.23 5.54
N GLU A 41 -2.14 5.00 6.49
CA GLU A 41 -1.64 3.66 6.81
C GLU A 41 -2.79 2.71 7.20
N SER A 42 -3.66 3.15 8.10
CA SER A 42 -4.79 2.34 8.57
C SER A 42 -5.76 1.95 7.45
N ALA A 43 -5.93 2.83 6.45
CA ALA A 43 -6.76 2.56 5.27
C ALA A 43 -6.07 1.66 4.23
N LEU A 44 -4.75 1.84 4.01
CA LEU A 44 -4.03 1.13 2.95
C LEU A 44 -3.50 -0.24 3.36
N LEU A 45 -3.04 -0.42 4.59
CA LEU A 45 -2.46 -1.70 5.04
C LEU A 45 -3.41 -2.90 4.84
N PRO A 46 -4.72 -2.81 5.15
CA PRO A 46 -5.65 -3.91 4.88
C PRO A 46 -5.82 -4.21 3.38
N VAL A 47 -5.77 -3.18 2.54
CA VAL A 47 -5.90 -3.33 1.07
C VAL A 47 -4.66 -4.01 0.49
N LEU A 48 -3.47 -3.59 0.92
CA LEU A 48 -2.21 -4.21 0.50
C LEU A 48 -2.12 -5.66 0.96
N SER A 49 -2.52 -5.94 2.20
CA SER A 49 -2.58 -7.30 2.75
C SER A 49 -3.50 -8.20 1.93
N PHE A 50 -4.71 -7.71 1.60
CA PHE A 50 -5.64 -8.45 0.75
C PHE A 50 -5.05 -8.75 -0.63
N ILE A 51 -4.38 -7.78 -1.27
CA ILE A 51 -3.78 -7.99 -2.60
C ILE A 51 -2.63 -9.01 -2.54
N LEU A 52 -1.81 -8.98 -1.49
CA LEU A 52 -0.74 -9.96 -1.25
C LEU A 52 -1.30 -11.36 -1.02
N GLU A 53 -2.37 -11.49 -0.23
CA GLU A 53 -3.07 -12.77 0.00
C GLU A 53 -3.67 -13.37 -1.27
N GLN A 54 -4.13 -12.53 -2.22
CA GLN A 54 -4.62 -13.01 -3.52
C GLN A 54 -3.50 -13.58 -4.41
N ASN A 55 -2.23 -13.43 -4.02
CA ASN A 55 -1.05 -13.97 -4.71
C ASN A 55 -1.01 -13.68 -6.21
N VAL A 56 -1.46 -12.48 -6.59
CA VAL A 56 -1.38 -12.01 -7.97
C VAL A 56 0.03 -11.47 -8.19
N ALA A 57 0.88 -12.27 -8.84
CA ALA A 57 2.30 -11.97 -9.03
C ALA A 57 2.55 -10.58 -9.65
N ASP A 58 1.67 -10.14 -10.56
CA ASP A 58 1.76 -8.83 -11.21
C ASP A 58 1.54 -7.66 -10.25
N PHE A 59 0.87 -7.87 -9.11
CA PHE A 59 0.53 -6.81 -8.16
C PHE A 59 1.53 -6.68 -7.00
N ILE A 60 2.35 -7.71 -6.78
CA ILE A 60 3.41 -7.74 -5.78
C ILE A 60 4.35 -6.52 -5.86
N PRO A 61 4.93 -6.15 -7.02
CA PRO A 61 5.86 -5.03 -7.08
C PRO A 61 5.21 -3.69 -6.68
N TYR A 62 3.96 -3.46 -7.07
CA TYR A 62 3.24 -2.23 -6.70
C TYR A 62 2.89 -2.18 -5.21
N CYS A 63 2.54 -3.33 -4.62
CA CYS A 63 2.28 -3.39 -3.17
C CYS A 63 3.52 -3.00 -2.38
N PHE A 64 4.68 -3.54 -2.74
CA PHE A 64 5.94 -3.20 -2.09
C PHE A 64 6.38 -1.74 -2.35
N GLN A 65 6.11 -1.19 -3.53
CA GLN A 65 6.36 0.22 -3.82
C GLN A 65 5.56 1.15 -2.90
N ILE A 66 4.28 0.84 -2.67
CA ILE A 66 3.41 1.62 -1.79
C ILE A 66 3.81 1.45 -0.31
N LEU A 67 4.18 0.23 0.11
CA LEU A 67 4.73 0.01 1.45
C LEU A 67 6.01 0.83 1.68
N GLY A 68 6.90 0.88 0.69
CA GLY A 68 8.10 1.71 0.73
C GLY A 68 7.78 3.19 0.93
N LEU A 69 6.77 3.72 0.23
CA LEU A 69 6.33 5.12 0.39
C LEU A 69 5.80 5.42 1.80
N LEU A 70 5.03 4.49 2.38
CA LEU A 70 4.52 4.63 3.75
C LEU A 70 5.66 4.65 4.78
N LEU A 71 6.65 3.76 4.59
CA LEU A 71 7.84 3.65 5.44
C LEU A 71 8.77 4.86 5.32
N ASP A 72 8.99 5.38 4.11
CA ASP A 72 9.85 6.54 3.85
C ASP A 72 9.29 7.84 4.45
N SER A 73 7.96 7.93 4.54
CA SER A 73 7.25 9.09 5.06
C SER A 73 7.04 9.06 6.57
N GLY A 74 7.20 7.89 7.19
CA GLY A 74 7.16 7.73 8.63
C GLY A 74 8.51 8.12 9.21
N ASP A 75 8.57 9.25 9.92
CA ASP A 75 9.76 9.67 10.64
C ASP A 75 10.28 8.47 11.46
N SER A 76 11.51 8.01 11.19
CA SER A 76 12.13 6.80 11.76
C SER A 76 12.23 6.82 13.31
N SER A 77 11.70 7.86 13.95
CA SER A 77 11.71 8.12 15.39
C SER A 77 10.33 8.05 16.07
N ALA A 78 9.21 7.95 15.34
CA ALA A 78 7.88 8.21 15.94
C ALA A 78 6.90 7.02 15.99
N SER A 79 7.19 5.87 15.38
CA SER A 79 6.25 4.74 15.40
C SER A 79 6.69 3.63 16.35
N ALA A 80 6.32 3.77 17.63
CA ALA A 80 6.38 2.66 18.59
C ALA A 80 5.48 1.47 18.19
N ALA A 81 4.61 1.66 17.18
CA ALA A 81 3.74 0.64 16.58
C ALA A 81 4.30 0.05 15.26
N GLY A 82 5.29 0.69 14.64
CA GLY A 82 5.82 0.33 13.33
C GLY A 82 6.37 -1.10 13.30
N PRO A 83 7.34 -1.47 14.17
CA PRO A 83 7.92 -2.81 14.12
C PRO A 83 6.93 -3.95 14.40
N GLN A 84 5.85 -3.68 15.14
CA GLN A 84 4.89 -4.71 15.58
C GLN A 84 3.83 -5.03 14.52
N ILE A 85 3.33 -4.01 13.82
CA ILE A 85 2.34 -4.20 12.74
C ILE A 85 3.00 -4.89 11.53
N TYR A 86 4.23 -4.49 11.17
CA TYR A 86 4.96 -5.13 10.08
C TYR A 86 5.40 -6.56 10.45
N GLY A 87 5.73 -6.85 11.71
CA GLY A 87 6.05 -8.21 12.17
C GLY A 87 4.90 -9.21 12.00
N ALA A 88 3.66 -8.77 12.22
CA ALA A 88 2.47 -9.62 12.08
C ALA A 88 2.15 -10.02 10.61
N LEU A 89 2.68 -9.29 9.63
CA LEU A 89 2.51 -9.58 8.21
C LEU A 89 3.48 -10.66 7.68
N PHE A 90 4.61 -10.87 8.36
CA PHE A 90 5.64 -11.82 7.93
C PHE A 90 5.72 -13.10 8.78
N ASP A 91 4.95 -13.19 9.87
CA ASP A 91 4.91 -14.36 10.78
C ASP A 91 3.77 -15.36 10.48
N ARG A 92 3.18 -15.32 9.29
CA ARG A 92 2.15 -16.29 8.87
C ARG A 92 2.51 -17.09 7.63
#